data_AF-A0A929ZTL3-F1
#
_entry.id   AF-A0A929ZTL3-F1
#
_cell.length_a   1.000
_cell.length_b   1.000
_cell.length_c   1.000
_cell.angle_alpha   90.00
_cell.angle_beta   90.00
_cell.angle_gamma   90.00
#
_symmetry.space_group_name_H-M   'P 1'
#
loop_
_entity.id
_entity.type
_entity.pdbx_description
1 polymer ?
#
loop_
_entity_poly.entity_id
_entity_poly.type
_entity_poly.pdbx_seq_one_letter_code
_entity_poly.pdbx_strand_id
1 'polypeptide(L)' 'SVINFSRYETINDVHNFLSENEENIQCIVANSTLEIPSAISFGEAQHPELDTYADNVDTMAFLSNL' A
#
# COMPACT_ATOMS: atom_id res chain seq x y z
N SER A 1 -2.22 -4.93 18.53
CA SER A 1 -2.50 -4.10 17.35
C SER A 1 -2.22 -2.65 17.73
N VAL A 2 -1.38 -1.95 16.97
CA VAL A 2 -1.09 -0.53 17.18
C VAL A 2 -1.74 0.22 16.02
N ILE A 3 -2.55 1.23 16.33
CA ILE A 3 -3.19 2.08 15.33
C ILE A 3 -2.48 3.43 15.36
N ASN A 4 -1.90 3.82 14.23
CA ASN A 4 -1.33 5.15 14.04
C ASN A 4 -2.34 6.03 13.31
N PHE A 5 -2.46 7.28 13.72
CA PHE A 5 -3.37 8.25 13.12
C PHE A 5 -2.68 9.61 12.97
N SER A 6 -2.75 10.16 11.77
CA SER A 6 -2.14 11.44 11.40
C SER A 6 -3.19 12.29 10.67
N ARG A 7 -3.07 13.63 10.78
CA ARG A 7 -3.87 14.59 10.03
C ARG A 7 -2.97 15.32 9.04
N TYR A 8 -3.48 15.54 7.84
CA TYR A 8 -2.83 16.26 6.76
C TYR A 8 -3.71 17.45 6.35
N GLU A 9 -3.09 18.58 5.98
CA GLU A 9 -3.84 19.77 5.55
C GLU A 9 -4.19 19.67 4.06
N THR A 10 -3.31 19.07 3.27
CA THR A 10 -3.47 18.92 1.82
C THR A 10 -3.25 17.48 1.37
N ILE A 11 -3.78 17.14 0.20
CA ILE A 11 -3.51 15.83 -0.43
C ILE A 11 -2.02 15.68 -0.80
N ASN A 12 -1.34 16.80 -1.06
CA ASN A 12 0.08 16.81 -1.39
C ASN A 12 0.94 16.31 -0.22
N ASP A 13 0.54 16.59 1.02
CA ASP A 13 1.26 16.09 2.21
C ASP A 13 1.16 14.56 2.30
N VAL A 14 0.02 13.99 1.89
CA VAL A 14 -0.17 12.54 1.79
C VAL A 14 0.74 11.95 0.71
N HIS A 15 0.79 12.56 -0.48
CA HIS A 15 1.68 12.10 -1.55
C HIS A 15 3.16 12.13 -1.15
N ASN A 16 3.61 13.18 -0.47
CA ASN A 16 4.98 13.28 0.04
C ASN A 16 5.26 12.17 1.06
N PHE A 17 4.36 11.97 2.02
CA PHE A 17 4.50 10.89 3.00
C PHE A 17 4.58 9.51 2.34
N LEU A 18 3.70 9.22 1.38
CA LEU A 18 3.69 7.95 0.66
C LEU A 18 4.99 7.74 -0.13
N SER A 19 5.50 8.79 -0.78
CA SER A 19 6.75 8.73 -1.55
C SER A 19 7.98 8.51 -0.65
N GLU A 20 8.04 9.18 0.49
CA GLU A 20 9.13 9.02 1.46
C GLU A 20 9.16 7.64 2.14
N ASN A 21 8.01 6.97 2.20
CA ASN A 21 7.83 5.70 2.88
C ASN A 21 7.52 4.55 1.91
N GLU A 22 7.70 4.75 0.61
CA GLU A 22 7.34 3.78 -0.44
C GLU A 22 7.95 2.40 -0.17
N GLU A 23 9.24 2.34 0.19
CA GLU A 23 9.95 1.09 0.51
C GLU A 23 9.41 0.34 1.75
N ASN A 24 8.63 1.02 2.60
CA ASN A 24 8.08 0.45 3.83
C ASN A 24 6.55 0.22 3.74
N ILE A 25 5.91 0.65 2.66
CA ILE A 25 4.45 0.58 2.47
C ILE A 25 4.14 -0.53 1.47
N GLN A 26 3.45 -1.56 1.96
CA GLN A 26 3.09 -2.72 1.13
C GLN A 26 1.72 -2.58 0.45
N CYS A 27 0.84 -1.73 0.97
CA CYS A 27 -0.53 -1.61 0.50
C CYS A 27 -1.11 -0.25 0.90
N ILE A 28 -1.78 0.41 -0.04
CA ILE A 28 -2.46 1.69 0.18
C ILE A 28 -3.93 1.48 -0.16
N VAL A 29 -4.83 1.82 0.75
CA VAL A 29 -6.28 1.75 0.52
C VAL A 29 -6.82 3.16 0.54
N ALA A 30 -7.45 3.58 -0.57
CA ALA A 30 -7.98 4.93 -0.70
C ALA A 30 -9.28 4.95 -1.50
N ASN A 31 -9.99 6.08 -1.41
CA ASN A 31 -11.08 6.35 -2.34
C ASN A 31 -10.49 6.67 -3.72
N SER A 32 -11.06 6.09 -4.78
CA SER A 32 -10.63 6.32 -6.16
C SER A 32 -10.68 7.79 -6.58
N THR A 33 -11.47 8.63 -5.91
CA THR A 33 -11.52 10.09 -6.16
C THR A 33 -10.27 10.85 -5.71
N LEU A 34 -9.40 10.24 -4.88
CA LEU A 34 -8.19 10.89 -4.35
C LEU A 34 -6.97 10.70 -5.27
N GLU A 35 -7.09 9.92 -6.34
CA GLU A 35 -6.04 9.71 -7.37
C GLU A 35 -4.66 9.36 -6.77
N ILE A 36 -4.64 8.52 -5.73
CA ILE A 36 -3.40 8.07 -5.11
C ILE A 36 -2.79 6.94 -5.95
N PRO A 37 -1.51 7.07 -6.38
CA PRO A 37 -0.83 6.02 -7.13
C PRO A 37 -0.80 4.70 -6.37
N SER A 38 -1.02 3.59 -7.08
CA SER A 38 -0.97 2.22 -6.54
C SER A 38 -1.93 1.94 -5.37
N ALA A 39 -2.92 2.82 -5.15
CA ALA A 39 -3.95 2.61 -4.15
C ALA A 39 -5.07 1.70 -4.68
N ILE A 40 -5.47 0.75 -3.85
CA ILE A 40 -6.62 -0.12 -4.09
C ILE A 40 -7.88 0.47 -3.45
N SER A 41 -9.04 0.06 -3.95
CA SER A 41 -10.33 0.52 -3.44
C SER A 41 -10.68 -0.12 -2.10
N PHE A 42 -11.59 0.52 -1.35
CA PHE A 42 -12.08 -0.05 -0.09
C PHE A 42 -12.68 -1.44 -0.29
N GLY A 43 -12.27 -2.39 0.56
CA GLY A 43 -12.72 -3.78 0.52
C GLY A 43 -11.82 -4.73 -0.27
N GLU A 44 -11.00 -4.21 -1.20
CA GLU A 44 -10.08 -5.02 -2.00
C GLU A 44 -8.94 -5.60 -1.15
N ALA A 45 -8.50 -4.87 -0.11
CA ALA A 45 -7.47 -5.34 0.82
C ALA A 45 -7.84 -6.64 1.57
N GLN A 46 -9.13 -7.01 1.63
CA GLN A 46 -9.57 -8.26 2.26
C GLN A 46 -9.36 -9.49 1.36
N HIS A 47 -9.11 -9.27 0.07
CA HIS A 47 -8.93 -10.31 -0.93
C HIS A 47 -7.67 -9.98 -1.76
N PRO A 48 -6.48 -10.01 -1.16
CA PRO A 48 -5.25 -9.72 -1.90
C PRO A 48 -5.07 -10.72 -3.04
N GLU A 49 -4.86 -10.21 -4.25
CA GLU A 49 -4.48 -11.04 -5.38
C GLU A 49 -3.00 -11.44 -5.25
N LEU A 50 -2.59 -12.49 -5.97
CA LEU A 50 -1.25 -13.08 -5.86
C LEU A 50 -0.11 -12.10 -6.20
N ASP A 51 -0.41 -11.08 -7.00
CA ASP A 51 0.46 -10.00 -7.42
C ASP A 51 0.44 -8.78 -6.49
N THR A 52 -0.52 -8.73 -5.54
CA THR A 52 -0.64 -7.67 -4.54
C THR A 52 0.27 -7.94 -3.32
N TYR A 53 0.88 -9.14 -3.26
CA TYR A 53 1.83 -9.53 -2.22
C TYR A 53 3.26 -9.12 -2.61
N ALA A 54 3.73 -8.04 -1.99
CA ALA A 54 5.14 -7.65 -1.79
C ALA A 54 6.03 -7.49 -3.06
N ASP A 55 6.30 -6.22 -3.37
CA ASP A 55 7.60 -5.72 -3.88
C ASP A 55 8.22 -6.42 -5.10
N ASN A 56 7.47 -6.77 -6.15
CA ASN A 56 8.06 -7.42 -7.35
C ASN A 56 8.91 -8.67 -7.02
N VAL A 57 8.82 -9.21 -5.80
CA VAL A 57 9.54 -10.40 -5.38
C VAL A 57 8.65 -11.54 -5.78
N ASP A 58 9.18 -12.39 -6.66
CA ASP A 58 8.52 -13.63 -7.04
C ASP A 58 8.23 -14.44 -5.78
N THR A 59 6.99 -14.37 -5.32
CA THR A 59 6.49 -15.02 -4.11
C THR A 59 6.70 -16.53 -4.16
N MET A 60 6.73 -17.12 -5.36
CA MET A 60 7.07 -18.53 -5.56
C MET A 60 8.57 -18.81 -5.36
N ALA A 61 9.45 -17.88 -5.73
CA ALA A 61 10.88 -17.98 -5.49
C ALA A 61 11.24 -17.86 -3.99
N PHE A 62 10.51 -17.02 -3.24
CA PHE A 62 10.65 -16.93 -1.79
C PHE A 62 10.22 -18.24 -1.10
N LEU A 63 9.06 -18.79 -1.47
CA LEU A 63 8.52 -20.01 -0.87
C LEU A 63 9.33 -21.28 -1.23
N SER A 64 10.01 -21.29 -2.38
CA SER A 64 10.85 -22.42 -2.81
C SER A 64 12.22 -22.48 -2.12
N ASN A 65 12.62 -21.42 -1.41
CA ASN A 65 13.89 -21.34 -0.67
C ASN A 65 13.73 -21.59 0.84
N LEU A 66 12.57 -22.10 1.28
CA LEU A 66 12.29 -22.51 2.66
C LEU A 66 12.46 -24.03 2.82
#